data_AF-A0A7Y5M8I2-F1
#
_entry.id   AF-A0A7Y5M8I2-F1
#
_cell.length_a   1.000
_cell.length_b   1.000
_cell.length_c   1.000
_cell.angle_alpha   90.00
_cell.angle_beta   90.00
_cell.angle_gamma   90.00
#
_symmetry.space_group_name_H-M   'P 1'
#
loop_
_entity.id
_entity.type
_entity.pdbx_description
1 polymer ?
#
loop_
_entity_poly.entity_id
_entity_poly.type
_entity_poly.pdbx_seq_one_letter_code
_entity_poly.pdbx_strand_id
1 'polypeptide(L)'
;MPLAVFTAPLMALAVAFPFLFQYTQPPSTNFWPLMAAGLCGWLVAIAWGARSACCAPTDRGAGGDRAEMAVWLSAGLLLAALLASAIGLLQYFGAATGLEPWVHPSRPGQAMGNLRQRNQQATLLSMGLWALFWAAAQTQRQLLVDGRGQAGDAAAVRHTGGRPWLVGLAGVLMAWALALLAAGIAATASRTGLAQWCVIG
;
A
#
# COMPACT_ATOMS: atom_id res chain seq x y z
N MET A 1 -20.30 13.42 -8.88
CA MET A 1 -20.33 12.27 -7.94
C MET A 1 -19.67 10.97 -8.48
N PRO A 2 -19.69 10.59 -9.78
CA PRO A 2 -19.06 9.34 -10.21
C PRO A 2 -17.53 9.39 -10.38
N LEU A 3 -16.96 10.55 -10.71
CA LEU A 3 -15.51 10.71 -10.93
C LEU A 3 -14.68 10.43 -9.66
N ALA A 4 -15.18 10.80 -8.48
CA ALA A 4 -14.48 10.62 -7.21
C ALA A 4 -14.23 9.13 -6.86
N VAL A 5 -15.20 8.26 -7.18
CA VAL A 5 -15.14 6.81 -6.93
C VAL A 5 -14.03 6.15 -7.74
N PHE A 6 -13.74 6.64 -8.94
CA PHE A 6 -12.68 6.10 -9.80
C PHE A 6 -11.30 6.73 -9.51
N THR A 7 -11.25 7.98 -9.05
CA THR A 7 -9.97 8.65 -8.75
C THR A 7 -9.21 7.97 -7.62
N ALA A 8 -9.90 7.51 -6.57
CA ALA A 8 -9.30 6.86 -5.42
C ALA A 8 -8.54 5.56 -5.74
N PRO A 9 -9.17 4.54 -6.37
CA PRO A 9 -8.46 3.31 -6.76
C PRO A 9 -7.40 3.59 -7.83
N LEU A 10 -7.63 4.55 -8.73
CA LEU A 10 -6.66 4.92 -9.76
C LEU A 10 -5.39 5.54 -9.15
N MET A 11 -5.51 6.38 -8.12
CA MET A 11 -4.35 6.90 -7.39
C MET A 11 -3.59 5.79 -6.66
N ALA A 12 -4.29 4.86 -5.99
CA ALA A 12 -3.64 3.74 -5.32
C ALA A 12 -2.89 2.84 -6.32
N LEU A 13 -3.49 2.57 -7.49
CA LEU A 13 -2.84 1.82 -8.57
C LEU A 13 -1.65 2.58 -9.17
N ALA A 14 -1.77 3.90 -9.37
CA ALA A 14 -0.68 4.73 -9.86
C ALA A 14 0.51 4.76 -8.88
N VAL A 15 0.27 4.71 -7.57
CA VAL A 15 1.34 4.58 -6.56
C VAL A 15 1.99 3.20 -6.60
N ALA A 16 1.20 2.14 -6.82
CA ALA A 16 1.71 0.77 -6.82
C ALA A 16 2.47 0.38 -8.09
N PHE A 17 2.02 0.89 -9.24
CA PHE A 17 2.50 0.48 -10.56
C PHE A 17 4.03 0.63 -10.77
N PRO A 18 4.69 1.73 -10.35
CA PRO A 18 6.14 1.89 -10.52
C PRO A 18 6.97 0.79 -9.86
N PHE A 19 6.48 0.22 -8.76
CA PHE A 19 7.16 -0.84 -8.02
C PHE A 19 7.01 -2.23 -8.65
N LEU A 20 5.99 -2.40 -9.50
CA LEU A 20 5.71 -3.64 -10.23
C LEU A 20 6.30 -3.62 -11.64
N PHE A 21 6.70 -2.45 -12.12
CA PHE A 21 7.21 -2.24 -13.47
C PHE A 21 8.60 -2.86 -13.64
N GLN A 22 8.71 -3.81 -14.58
CA GLN A 22 9.95 -4.58 -14.82
C GLN A 22 10.60 -4.31 -16.18
N TYR A 23 9.93 -3.57 -17.05
CA TYR A 23 10.38 -3.41 -18.42
C TYR A 23 11.57 -2.45 -18.49
N THR A 24 12.68 -2.92 -19.06
CA THR A 24 13.90 -2.12 -19.25
C THR A 24 14.52 -2.46 -20.60
N GLN A 25 14.99 -1.45 -21.33
CA GLN A 25 15.73 -1.63 -22.58
C GLN A 25 16.99 -0.74 -22.61
N PRO A 26 18.06 -1.14 -23.32
CA PRO A 26 19.21 -0.28 -23.59
C PRO A 26 18.77 0.97 -24.38
N PRO A 27 19.47 2.13 -24.27
CA PRO A 27 20.83 2.35 -23.77
C PRO A 27 20.96 2.60 -22.26
N SER A 28 19.87 2.82 -21.52
CA SER A 28 19.91 2.92 -20.05
C SER A 28 18.77 2.13 -19.40
N THR A 29 19.12 1.26 -18.45
CA THR A 29 18.16 0.35 -17.79
C THR A 29 17.13 1.08 -16.95
N ASN A 30 17.38 2.34 -16.57
CA ASN A 30 16.50 3.14 -15.71
C ASN A 30 15.52 4.04 -16.48
N PHE A 31 15.68 4.22 -17.80
CA PHE A 31 14.86 5.14 -18.58
C PHE A 31 13.37 4.81 -18.49
N TRP A 32 12.99 3.57 -18.83
CA TRP A 32 11.59 3.15 -18.82
C TRP A 32 10.95 3.15 -17.42
N PRO A 33 11.63 2.66 -16.36
CA PRO A 33 11.14 2.80 -14.98
C PRO A 33 10.90 4.25 -14.57
N LEU A 34 11.81 5.17 -14.91
CA LEU A 34 11.66 6.60 -14.58
C LEU A 34 10.52 7.26 -15.34
N MET A 35 10.30 6.90 -16.61
CA MET A 35 9.15 7.38 -17.39
C MET A 35 7.84 6.87 -16.82
N ALA A 36 7.75 5.58 -16.48
CA ALA A 36 6.56 5.00 -15.86
C ALA A 36 6.26 5.64 -14.49
N ALA A 37 7.29 5.81 -13.64
CA ALA A 37 7.16 6.48 -12.35
C ALA A 37 6.77 7.96 -12.52
N GLY A 38 7.36 8.66 -13.48
CA GLY A 38 7.05 10.04 -13.81
C GLY A 38 5.59 10.22 -14.24
N LEU A 39 5.09 9.36 -15.13
CA LEU A 39 3.68 9.36 -15.54
C LEU A 39 2.74 9.10 -14.36
N CYS A 40 3.06 8.13 -13.50
CA CYS A 40 2.28 7.86 -12.30
C CYS A 40 2.27 9.04 -11.34
N GLY A 41 3.42 9.68 -11.12
CA GLY A 41 3.53 10.90 -10.32
C GLY A 41 2.72 12.05 -10.89
N TRP A 42 2.73 12.21 -12.22
CA TRP A 42 1.91 13.20 -12.93
C TRP A 42 0.41 12.94 -12.75
N LEU A 43 -0.04 11.68 -12.87
CA LEU A 43 -1.44 11.30 -12.64
C LEU A 43 -1.88 11.60 -11.20
N VAL A 44 -1.02 11.30 -10.21
CA VAL A 44 -1.27 11.64 -8.81
C VAL A 44 -1.34 13.16 -8.61
N ALA A 45 -0.45 13.93 -9.24
CA ALA A 45 -0.44 15.39 -9.17
C ALA A 45 -1.68 16.02 -9.85
N ILE A 46 -2.12 15.50 -11.00
CA ILE A 46 -3.35 15.94 -11.66
C ILE A 46 -4.55 15.62 -10.78
N ALA A 47 -4.64 14.40 -10.24
CA ALA A 47 -5.75 14.00 -9.37
C ALA A 47 -5.81 14.88 -8.12
N TRP A 48 -4.65 15.21 -7.54
CA TRP A 48 -4.52 16.16 -6.44
C TRP A 48 -5.02 17.56 -6.85
N GLY A 49 -4.50 18.10 -7.95
CA GLY A 49 -4.87 19.43 -8.46
C GLY A 49 -6.36 19.53 -8.78
N ALA A 50 -6.92 18.54 -9.47
CA ALA A 50 -8.33 18.47 -9.85
C ALA A 50 -9.26 18.43 -8.63
N ARG A 51 -8.90 17.68 -7.57
CA ARG A 51 -9.66 17.67 -6.31
C ARG A 51 -9.57 19.02 -5.59
N SER A 52 -8.38 19.60 -5.49
CA SER A 52 -8.18 20.91 -4.85
C SER A 52 -8.90 22.05 -5.58
N ALA A 53 -9.11 21.94 -6.90
CA ALA A 53 -9.82 22.92 -7.71
C ALA A 53 -11.36 22.72 -7.76
N CYS A 54 -11.84 21.47 -7.70
CA CYS A 54 -13.28 21.17 -7.72
C CYS A 54 -13.96 21.38 -6.37
N CYS A 55 -13.22 21.25 -5.27
CA CYS A 55 -13.74 21.55 -3.95
C CYS A 55 -13.72 23.07 -3.75
N ALA A 56 -14.88 23.73 -3.91
CA ALA A 56 -15.07 25.09 -3.41
C ALA A 56 -14.69 25.14 -1.91
N PRO A 57 -14.14 26.26 -1.38
CA PRO A 57 -13.84 26.42 0.03
C PRO A 57 -15.15 26.42 0.83
N THR A 58 -15.65 25.21 1.07
CA THR A 58 -16.77 24.89 1.94
C THR A 58 -16.18 24.18 3.15
N ASP A 59 -16.84 24.29 4.30
CA ASP A 59 -16.39 23.98 5.68
C ASP A 59 -15.69 22.62 5.94
N ARG A 60 -15.58 21.74 4.93
CA ARG A 60 -14.62 20.62 4.96
C ARG A 60 -13.21 21.18 4.83
N GLY A 61 -12.65 21.62 5.97
CA GLY A 61 -11.33 22.23 6.04
C GLY A 61 -10.26 21.42 5.30
N ALA A 62 -9.25 22.11 4.78
CA ALA A 62 -8.11 21.54 4.05
C ALA A 62 -7.38 20.37 4.75
N GLY A 63 -7.65 20.13 6.04
CA GLY A 63 -7.20 18.93 6.76
C GLY A 63 -7.88 17.63 6.32
N GLY A 64 -9.17 17.66 5.94
CA GLY A 64 -9.93 16.46 5.57
C GLY A 64 -9.49 15.84 4.25
N ASP A 65 -9.29 16.66 3.22
CA ASP A 65 -8.86 16.20 1.88
C ASP A 65 -7.42 15.64 1.92
N ARG A 66 -6.54 16.26 2.72
CA ARG A 66 -5.18 15.74 2.95
C ARG A 66 -5.17 14.39 3.68
N ALA A 67 -6.05 14.22 4.66
CA ALA A 67 -6.17 12.94 5.38
C ALA A 67 -6.71 11.84 4.45
N GLU A 68 -7.69 12.15 3.61
CA GLU A 68 -8.21 11.23 2.59
C GLU A 68 -7.10 10.83 1.60
N MET A 69 -6.31 11.79 1.10
CA MET A 69 -5.17 11.49 0.23
C MET A 69 -4.11 10.63 0.93
N ALA A 70 -3.80 10.89 2.19
CA ALA A 70 -2.86 10.07 2.95
C ALA A 70 -3.33 8.62 3.04
N VAL A 71 -4.65 8.39 3.21
CA VAL A 71 -5.24 7.05 3.16
C VAL A 71 -4.96 6.39 1.81
N TRP A 72 -5.24 7.06 0.69
CA TRP A 72 -5.05 6.49 -0.65
C TRP A 72 -3.58 6.20 -0.99
N LEU A 73 -2.67 7.11 -0.60
CA LEU A 73 -1.23 6.91 -0.78
C LEU A 73 -0.73 5.72 0.05
N SER A 74 -1.17 5.62 1.31
CA SER A 74 -0.83 4.48 2.18
C SER A 74 -1.37 3.16 1.64
N ALA A 75 -2.59 3.16 1.11
CA ALA A 75 -3.23 1.98 0.52
C ALA A 75 -2.50 1.53 -0.75
N GLY A 76 -2.11 2.47 -1.62
CA GLY A 76 -1.31 2.17 -2.81
C GLY A 76 0.06 1.60 -2.45
N LEU A 77 0.74 2.18 -1.45
CA LEU A 77 2.03 1.69 -0.97
C LEU A 77 1.93 0.30 -0.31
N LEU A 78 0.88 0.05 0.48
CA LEU A 78 0.59 -1.25 1.06
C LEU A 78 0.31 -2.30 -0.03
N LEU A 79 -0.51 -1.96 -1.02
CA LEU A 79 -0.79 -2.83 -2.16
C LEU A 79 0.50 -3.17 -2.93
N ALA A 80 1.35 -2.18 -3.18
CA ALA A 80 2.65 -2.37 -3.82
C ALA A 80 3.52 -3.37 -3.04
N ALA A 81 3.62 -3.20 -1.73
CA ALA A 81 4.41 -4.06 -0.87
C ALA A 81 3.84 -5.48 -0.78
N LEU A 82 2.53 -5.66 -0.72
CA LEU A 82 1.88 -6.97 -0.71
C LEU A 82 2.12 -7.72 -2.03
N LEU A 83 1.92 -7.04 -3.17
CA LEU A 83 2.18 -7.62 -4.49
C LEU A 83 3.68 -7.94 -4.66
N ALA A 84 4.57 -7.05 -4.26
CA ALA A 84 6.01 -7.30 -4.30
C ALA A 84 6.45 -8.44 -3.36
N SER A 85 5.80 -8.60 -2.20
CA SER A 85 6.02 -9.72 -1.29
C SER A 85 5.58 -11.05 -1.91
N ALA A 86 4.37 -11.08 -2.49
CA ALA A 86 3.85 -12.26 -3.16
C ALA A 86 4.75 -12.69 -4.33
N ILE A 87 5.18 -11.74 -5.19
CA ILE A 87 6.12 -12.01 -6.28
C ILE A 87 7.46 -12.51 -5.73
N GLY A 88 7.98 -11.89 -4.66
CA GLY A 88 9.21 -12.31 -4.00
C GLY A 88 9.16 -13.74 -3.44
N LEU A 89 8.06 -14.12 -2.80
CA LEU A 89 7.82 -15.48 -2.31
C LEU A 89 7.73 -16.48 -3.46
N LEU A 90 7.06 -16.11 -4.55
CA LEU A 90 6.96 -16.94 -5.74
C LEU A 90 8.34 -17.20 -6.37
N GLN A 91 9.23 -16.20 -6.37
CA GLN A 91 10.64 -16.35 -6.76
C GLN A 91 11.42 -17.24 -5.77
N TYR A 92 11.20 -17.06 -4.47
CA TYR A 92 11.87 -17.84 -3.43
C TYR A 92 11.59 -19.34 -3.56
N PHE A 93 10.32 -19.72 -3.78
CA PHE A 93 9.90 -21.11 -4.00
C PHE A 93 10.25 -21.67 -5.39
N GLY A 94 10.84 -20.86 -6.27
CA GLY A 94 11.16 -21.27 -7.65
C GLY A 94 9.93 -21.45 -8.54
N ALA A 95 8.75 -21.01 -8.10
CA ALA A 95 7.49 -21.06 -8.86
C ALA A 95 7.34 -19.89 -9.85
N ALA A 96 8.34 -19.01 -9.94
CA ALA A 96 8.40 -17.92 -10.91
C ALA A 96 8.80 -18.39 -12.33
N THR A 97 9.21 -19.65 -12.50
CA THR A 97 9.58 -20.24 -13.79
C THR A 97 8.34 -20.42 -14.67
N GLY A 98 8.16 -19.55 -15.67
CA GLY A 98 7.00 -19.57 -16.59
C GLY A 98 6.08 -18.34 -16.51
N LEU A 99 6.34 -17.41 -15.59
CA LEU A 99 5.64 -16.12 -15.51
C LEU A 99 6.34 -15.01 -16.31
N GLU A 100 7.27 -15.35 -17.20
CA GLU A 100 7.79 -14.40 -18.18
C GLU A 100 6.67 -13.99 -19.13
N PRO A 101 6.47 -12.69 -19.43
CA PRO A 101 7.35 -11.55 -19.17
C PRO A 101 6.99 -10.71 -17.91
N TRP A 102 6.11 -11.20 -17.04
CA TRP A 102 5.52 -10.43 -15.92
C TRP A 102 6.29 -10.52 -14.60
N VAL A 103 7.21 -11.48 -14.48
CA VAL A 103 8.08 -11.64 -13.30
C VAL A 103 9.53 -11.74 -13.74
N HIS A 104 10.41 -10.91 -13.15
CA HIS A 104 11.84 -10.97 -13.43
C HIS A 104 12.42 -12.31 -12.95
N PRO A 105 13.21 -13.02 -13.78
CA PRO A 105 13.84 -14.27 -13.38
C PRO A 105 14.85 -14.03 -12.25
N SER A 106 14.73 -14.80 -11.17
CA SER A 106 15.63 -14.78 -10.01
C SER A 106 16.14 -16.18 -9.72
N ARG A 107 17.34 -16.29 -9.12
CA ARG A 107 17.88 -17.58 -8.67
C ARG A 107 16.99 -18.17 -7.58
N PRO A 108 16.71 -19.48 -7.59
CA PRO A 108 15.95 -20.14 -6.51
C PRO A 108 16.57 -19.83 -5.13
N GLY A 109 15.73 -19.58 -4.12
CA GLY A 109 16.18 -19.19 -2.77
C GLY A 109 16.48 -17.69 -2.58
N GLN A 110 16.08 -16.84 -3.52
CA GLN A 110 16.20 -15.38 -3.44
C GLN A 110 14.87 -14.71 -3.76
N ALA A 111 14.34 -13.95 -2.80
CA ALA A 111 13.26 -13.00 -3.08
C ALA A 111 13.89 -11.66 -3.51
N MET A 112 13.68 -11.25 -4.76
CA MET A 112 14.01 -9.90 -5.25
C MET A 112 12.75 -9.14 -5.72
N GLY A 113 11.68 -9.86 -6.06
CA GLY A 113 10.50 -9.25 -6.66
C GLY A 113 10.82 -8.72 -8.06
N ASN A 114 10.03 -7.77 -8.57
CA ASN A 114 10.33 -7.11 -9.85
C ASN A 114 11.41 -6.02 -9.71
N LEU A 115 11.77 -5.68 -8.47
CA LEU A 115 12.87 -4.78 -8.14
C LEU A 115 14.16 -5.60 -8.19
N ARG A 116 14.96 -5.38 -9.24
CA ARG A 116 16.17 -6.14 -9.61
C ARG A 116 17.31 -6.10 -8.55
N GLN A 117 17.03 -5.61 -7.34
CA GLN A 117 17.94 -5.45 -6.22
C GLN A 117 17.25 -5.74 -4.87
N ARG A 118 17.84 -6.64 -4.06
CA ARG A 118 17.31 -7.09 -2.75
C ARG A 118 17.07 -5.95 -1.75
N ASN A 119 17.97 -4.97 -1.71
CA ASN A 119 17.84 -3.84 -0.80
C ASN A 119 16.63 -2.95 -1.15
N GLN A 120 16.29 -2.82 -2.43
CA GLN A 120 15.13 -2.04 -2.84
C GLN A 120 13.82 -2.73 -2.45
N GLN A 121 13.77 -4.07 -2.56
CA GLN A 121 12.63 -4.84 -2.11
C GLN A 121 12.46 -4.77 -0.58
N ALA A 122 13.54 -4.94 0.19
CA ALA A 122 13.48 -4.85 1.66
C ALA A 122 12.98 -3.47 2.14
N THR A 123 13.41 -2.40 1.49
CA THR A 123 12.92 -1.04 1.77
C THR A 123 11.43 -0.89 1.43
N LEU A 124 10.97 -1.40 0.28
CA LEU A 124 9.55 -1.39 -0.09
C LEU A 124 8.69 -2.15 0.92
N LEU A 125 9.14 -3.33 1.37
CA LEU A 125 8.42 -4.13 2.37
C LEU A 125 8.37 -3.41 3.73
N SER A 126 9.45 -2.74 4.13
CA SER A 126 9.48 -1.89 5.34
C SER A 126 8.51 -0.71 5.25
N MET A 127 8.47 -0.05 4.10
CA MET A 127 7.52 1.04 3.83
C MET A 127 6.06 0.54 3.86
N GLY A 128 5.79 -0.63 3.29
CA GLY A 128 4.49 -1.28 3.35
C GLY A 128 4.06 -1.67 4.77
N LEU A 129 5.00 -2.13 5.60
CA LEU A 129 4.75 -2.45 7.00
C LEU A 129 4.36 -1.19 7.79
N TRP A 130 5.06 -0.07 7.58
CA TRP A 130 4.69 1.21 8.17
C TRP A 130 3.32 1.70 7.68
N ALA A 131 3.01 1.53 6.39
CA ALA A 131 1.69 1.86 5.85
C ALA A 131 0.58 1.01 6.52
N LEU A 132 0.84 -0.27 6.78
CA LEU A 132 -0.07 -1.16 7.50
C LEU A 132 -0.29 -0.66 8.93
N PHE A 133 0.77 -0.36 9.69
CA PHE A 133 0.62 0.14 11.06
C PHE A 133 -0.11 1.48 11.12
N TRP A 134 0.14 2.37 10.15
CA TRP A 134 -0.60 3.62 10.05
C TRP A 134 -2.09 3.38 9.79
N ALA A 135 -2.45 2.48 8.88
CA ALA A 135 -3.84 2.11 8.62
C ALA A 135 -4.51 1.50 9.87
N ALA A 136 -3.80 0.67 10.64
CA ALA A 136 -4.29 0.10 11.90
C ALA A 136 -4.61 1.20 12.92
N ALA A 137 -3.66 2.12 13.10
CA ALA A 137 -3.81 3.25 14.01
C ALA A 137 -4.98 4.15 13.61
N GLN A 138 -5.21 4.35 12.30
CA GLN A 138 -6.32 5.15 11.80
C GLN A 138 -7.67 4.48 12.05
N THR A 139 -7.79 3.16 11.82
CA THR A 139 -9.01 2.40 12.14
C THR A 139 -9.31 2.44 13.65
N GLN A 140 -8.29 2.29 14.50
CA GLN A 140 -8.47 2.42 15.96
C GLN A 140 -8.96 3.81 16.37
N ARG A 141 -8.41 4.88 15.76
CA ARG A 141 -8.86 6.25 16.03
C ARG A 141 -10.32 6.47 15.64
N GLN A 142 -10.75 5.92 14.51
CA GLN A 142 -12.15 6.00 14.07
C GLN A 142 -13.08 5.30 15.07
N LEU A 143 -12.74 4.07 15.47
CA LEU A 143 -13.51 3.32 16.47
C LEU A 143 -13.60 4.05 17.82
N LEU A 144 -12.52 4.70 18.27
CA LEU A 144 -12.51 5.48 19.51
C LEU A 144 -13.36 6.77 19.41
N VAL A 145 -13.39 7.42 18.25
CA VAL A 145 -14.21 8.62 18.02
C VAL A 145 -15.69 8.25 17.93
N ASP A 146 -16.03 7.19 17.20
CA ASP A 146 -17.40 6.69 17.07
C ASP A 146 -17.97 6.27 18.44
N GLY A 147 -17.15 5.60 19.26
CA GLY A 147 -17.52 5.22 20.63
C GLY A 147 -17.74 6.40 21.59
N ARG A 148 -17.02 7.52 21.40
CA ARG A 148 -17.24 8.77 22.17
C ARG A 148 -18.49 9.52 21.72
N GLY A 149 -18.80 9.53 20.42
CA GLY A 149 -20.03 10.13 19.88
C GLY A 149 -21.28 9.36 20.31
N GLN A 150 -21.22 8.03 20.30
CA GLN A 150 -22.33 7.16 20.74
C GLN A 150 -22.66 7.29 22.23
N ALA A 151 -21.70 7.62 23.09
CA ALA A 151 -21.97 7.85 24.52
C ALA A 151 -22.85 9.10 24.77
N GLY A 152 -22.81 10.09 23.87
CA GLY A 152 -23.70 11.26 23.90
C GLY A 152 -25.08 10.99 23.29
N ASP A 153 -25.15 10.16 22.25
CA ASP A 153 -26.37 9.84 21.49
C ASP A 153 -27.11 8.57 22.00
N ALA A 154 -26.60 7.92 23.06
CA ALA A 154 -27.14 6.68 23.64
C ALA A 154 -28.61 6.80 24.14
N ALA A 155 -29.13 8.02 24.30
CA ALA A 155 -30.53 8.26 24.63
C ALA A 155 -31.49 8.15 23.42
N ALA A 156 -31.00 8.27 22.18
CA ALA A 156 -31.86 8.43 21.00
C ALA A 156 -31.82 7.29 19.97
N VAL A 157 -30.75 6.48 19.85
CA VAL A 157 -30.63 5.56 18.71
C VAL A 157 -30.17 4.16 19.12
N ARG A 158 -31.12 3.35 19.58
CA ARG A 158 -30.93 1.91 19.84
C ARG A 158 -30.98 1.06 18.55
N HIS A 159 -30.80 1.67 17.37
CA HIS A 159 -31.06 1.05 16.06
C HIS A 159 -30.05 1.36 14.94
N THR A 160 -28.75 1.44 15.23
CA THR A 160 -27.73 1.38 14.16
C THR A 160 -26.93 0.08 14.30
N GLY A 161 -27.45 -0.97 13.67
CA GLY A 161 -26.78 -2.27 13.52
C GLY A 161 -25.50 -2.16 12.68
N GLY A 162 -24.43 -1.65 13.30
CA GLY A 162 -23.12 -1.48 12.67
C GLY A 162 -22.37 -2.81 12.57
N ARG A 163 -22.54 -3.50 11.43
CA ARG A 163 -21.88 -4.73 10.93
C ARG A 163 -20.53 -5.06 11.62
N PRO A 164 -20.51 -5.70 12.80
CA PRO A 164 -19.28 -5.98 13.54
C PRO A 164 -18.38 -6.97 12.80
N TRP A 165 -18.97 -7.79 11.92
CA TRP A 165 -18.26 -8.74 11.07
C TRP A 165 -17.32 -8.06 10.06
N LEU A 166 -17.61 -6.83 9.61
CA LEU A 166 -16.74 -6.10 8.68
C LEU A 166 -15.46 -5.62 9.37
N VAL A 167 -15.56 -5.18 10.63
CA VAL A 167 -14.40 -4.79 11.44
C VAL A 167 -13.55 -6.02 11.77
N GLY A 168 -14.20 -7.14 12.11
CA GLY A 168 -13.52 -8.43 12.30
C GLY A 168 -12.80 -8.88 11.03
N LEU A 169 -13.47 -8.82 9.87
CA LEU A 169 -12.88 -9.18 8.57
C LEU A 169 -11.70 -8.27 8.22
N ALA A 170 -11.82 -6.96 8.43
CA ALA A 170 -10.72 -6.02 8.22
C ALA A 170 -9.51 -6.35 9.10
N GLY A 171 -9.74 -6.69 10.38
CA GLY A 171 -8.67 -7.13 11.28
C GLY A 171 -8.00 -8.43 10.81
N VAL A 172 -8.77 -9.40 10.33
CA VAL A 172 -8.24 -10.64 9.76
C VAL A 172 -7.41 -10.37 8.50
N LEU A 173 -7.88 -9.51 7.60
CA LEU A 173 -7.12 -9.10 6.41
C LEU A 173 -5.82 -8.39 6.79
N MET A 174 -5.85 -7.55 7.82
CA MET A 174 -4.68 -6.85 8.35
C MET A 174 -3.62 -7.85 8.87
N ALA A 175 -4.07 -8.88 9.60
CA ALA A 175 -3.19 -9.92 10.12
C ALA A 175 -2.57 -10.76 8.99
N TRP A 176 -3.36 -11.10 7.96
CA TRP A 176 -2.86 -11.76 6.76
C TRP A 176 -1.86 -10.91 5.99
N ALA A 177 -2.12 -9.61 5.85
CA ALA A 177 -1.19 -8.66 5.23
C ALA A 177 0.13 -8.59 5.99
N LEU A 178 0.08 -8.52 7.33
CA LEU A 178 1.26 -8.56 8.19
C LEU A 178 2.05 -9.86 8.00
N ALA A 179 1.37 -11.02 7.99
CA ALA A 179 1.99 -12.32 7.81
C ALA A 179 2.69 -12.43 6.45
N LEU A 180 2.03 -11.97 5.37
CA LEU A 180 2.60 -11.92 4.03
C LEU A 180 3.83 -11.02 3.95
N LEU A 181 3.79 -9.83 4.55
CA LEU A 181 4.94 -8.93 4.58
C LEU A 181 6.10 -9.51 5.40
N ALA A 182 5.82 -10.09 6.56
CA ALA A 182 6.82 -10.72 7.42
C ALA A 182 7.50 -11.89 6.71
N ALA A 183 6.73 -12.76 6.03
CA ALA A 183 7.26 -13.85 5.23
C ALA A 183 8.14 -13.34 4.08
N GLY A 184 7.71 -12.29 3.37
CA GLY A 184 8.50 -11.66 2.31
C GLY A 184 9.83 -11.09 2.81
N ILE A 185 9.81 -10.40 3.96
CA ILE A 185 11.01 -9.81 4.58
C ILE A 185 11.99 -10.91 5.01
N ALA A 186 11.49 -11.99 5.61
CA ALA A 186 12.31 -13.15 5.97
C ALA A 186 12.95 -13.79 4.72
N ALA A 187 12.18 -13.95 3.64
CA ALA A 187 12.63 -14.55 2.39
C ALA A 187 13.65 -13.67 1.64
N THR A 188 13.66 -12.35 1.87
CA THR A 188 14.67 -11.46 1.25
C THR A 188 16.08 -11.71 1.80
N ALA A 189 16.21 -12.40 2.94
CA ALA A 189 17.46 -12.85 3.56
C ALA A 189 18.60 -11.81 3.49
N SER A 190 18.27 -10.54 3.71
CA SER A 190 19.26 -9.47 3.75
C SER A 190 19.83 -9.37 5.16
N ARG A 191 21.17 -9.40 5.28
CA ARG A 191 21.88 -9.21 6.55
C ARG A 191 21.51 -7.88 7.24
N THR A 192 20.95 -6.91 6.51
CA THR A 192 20.45 -5.63 7.03
C THR A 192 18.99 -5.66 7.48
N GLY A 193 18.14 -6.52 6.93
CA GLY A 193 16.73 -6.66 7.35
C GLY A 193 16.60 -7.33 8.72
N LEU A 194 17.48 -8.29 9.01
CA LEU A 194 17.64 -8.89 10.34
C LEU A 194 18.00 -7.84 11.41
N ALA A 195 18.89 -6.91 11.09
CA ALA A 195 19.27 -5.83 12.01
C ALA A 195 18.09 -4.88 12.31
N GLN A 196 17.24 -4.60 11.33
CA GLN A 196 16.07 -3.74 11.49
C GLN A 196 14.98 -4.37 12.37
N TRP A 197 14.82 -5.70 12.31
CA TRP A 197 13.94 -6.45 13.21
C TRP A 197 14.50 -6.55 14.64
N CYS A 198 15.81 -6.67 14.83
CA CYS A 198 16.43 -6.61 16.18
C CYS A 198 16.34 -5.23 16.85
N VAL A 199 16.06 -4.16 16.11
CA VAL A 199 15.87 -2.82 16.68
C VAL A 199 14.39 -2.54 17.01
N ILE A 200 13.45 -3.23 16.34
CA ILE A 200 12.01 -3.04 16.51
C ILE A 200 11.40 -4.05 17.51
N GLY A 201 11.97 -5.25 17.65
CA GLY A 201 11.58 -6.25 18.64
C GLY A 201 12.34 -6.11 19.95
#